data_AF-A0A7S1ENX7-F1
#
_entry.id   AF-A0A7S1ENX7-F1
#
_cell.length_a   1.000
_cell.length_b   1.000
_cell.length_c   1.000
_cell.angle_alpha   90.00
_cell.angle_beta   90.00
_cell.angle_gamma   90.00
#
_symmetry.space_group_name_H-M   'P 1'
#
loop_
_entity.id
_entity.type
_entity.pdbx_description
1 polymer ?
#
loop_
_entity_poly.entity_id
_entity_poly.type
_entity_poly.pdbx_seq_one_letter_code
_entity_poly.pdbx_strand_id
1 'polypeptide(L)'
;LELDTGRHDAPSAQGVLFATRMLTRLLAFVSHIIKSNSLDTEFSASTGFTRGMTCSSAAVSTLKDVKLRIKRALGDKCTPVLKRWLGHAVKKNAIRPACALHAHLAYMHYWTPRDEIDKQAARTILTAQQYIFVNYSFA
;
A
#
# COMPACT_ATOMS: atom_id res chain seq x y z
N LEU A 1 8.56 -2.04 25.33
CA LEU A 1 9.08 -2.57 24.05
C LEU A 1 9.03 -1.47 23.01
N GLU A 2 9.99 -0.54 23.08
CA GLU A 2 10.31 0.32 21.95
C GLU A 2 11.04 -0.56 20.94
N LEU A 3 10.30 -1.06 19.95
CA LEU A 3 10.94 -1.71 18.81
C LEU A 3 11.69 -0.61 18.07
N ASP A 4 12.99 -0.53 18.34
CA ASP A 4 13.95 0.01 17.41
C ASP A 4 13.70 -0.71 16.10
N THR A 5 12.88 -0.11 15.24
CA THR A 5 12.53 -0.68 13.95
C THR A 5 13.76 -0.73 13.04
N GLY A 6 14.94 -0.37 13.54
CA GLY A 6 16.18 -0.41 12.83
C GLY A 6 16.26 0.77 11.88
N ARG A 7 17.44 0.98 11.37
CA ARG A 7 17.68 1.80 10.19
C ARG A 7 17.22 1.00 8.95
N HIS A 8 17.03 1.67 7.82
CA HIS A 8 16.65 1.02 6.56
C HIS A 8 17.68 -0.01 6.03
N ASP A 9 18.89 0.00 6.59
CA ASP A 9 20.00 -0.91 6.29
C ASP A 9 20.01 -2.17 7.19
N ALA A 10 19.13 -2.25 8.19
CA ALA A 10 19.01 -3.45 9.02
C ALA A 10 18.45 -4.64 8.21
N PRO A 11 18.91 -5.88 8.45
CA PRO A 11 18.37 -7.06 7.77
C PRO A 11 16.85 -7.22 7.89
N SER A 12 16.29 -6.81 9.03
CA SER A 12 14.84 -6.82 9.31
C SER A 12 14.04 -5.84 8.44
N ALA A 13 14.67 -4.78 7.90
CA ALA A 13 13.99 -3.77 7.10
C ALA A 13 13.36 -4.36 5.84
N GLN A 14 14.03 -5.34 5.20
CA GLN A 14 13.49 -6.04 4.03
C GLN A 14 12.20 -6.80 4.36
N GLY A 15 12.11 -7.38 5.57
CA GLY A 15 10.89 -8.03 6.05
C GLY A 15 9.73 -7.05 6.20
N VAL A 16 9.97 -5.85 6.73
CA VAL A 16 8.95 -4.79 6.84
C VAL A 16 8.48 -4.31 5.47
N LEU A 17 9.41 -4.10 4.53
CA LEU A 17 9.07 -3.70 3.15
C LEU A 17 8.28 -4.78 2.42
N PHE A 18 8.65 -6.06 2.60
CA PHE A 18 7.88 -7.20 2.09
C PHE A 18 6.47 -7.25 2.68
N ALA A 19 6.34 -7.17 4.01
CA ALA A 19 5.05 -7.18 4.68
C ALA A 19 4.16 -6.02 4.22
N THR A 20 4.74 -4.82 4.05
CA THR A 20 4.02 -3.64 3.54
C THR A 20 3.47 -3.91 2.14
N ARG A 21 4.30 -4.43 1.21
CA ARG A 21 3.86 -4.77 -0.16
C ARG A 21 2.77 -5.84 -0.17
N MET A 22 2.91 -6.86 0.67
CA MET A 22 1.92 -7.94 0.82
C MET A 22 0.59 -7.40 1.33
N LEU A 23 0.59 -6.60 2.40
CA LEU A 23 -0.61 -6.00 2.95
C LEU A 23 -1.31 -5.09 1.93
N THR A 24 -0.57 -4.30 1.16
CA THR A 24 -1.14 -3.48 0.08
C THR A 24 -1.82 -4.33 -1.00
N ARG A 25 -1.22 -5.45 -1.40
CA ARG A 25 -1.85 -6.37 -2.37
C ARG A 25 -3.07 -7.07 -1.80
N LEU A 26 -3.01 -7.51 -0.53
CA LEU A 26 -4.15 -8.09 0.17
C LEU A 26 -5.31 -7.10 0.29
N LEU A 27 -5.01 -5.82 0.58
CA LEU A 27 -6.01 -4.77 0.62
C LEU A 27 -6.71 -4.59 -0.74
N ALA A 28 -5.95 -4.61 -1.83
CA ALA A 28 -6.48 -4.52 -3.18
C ALA A 28 -7.39 -5.71 -3.52
N PHE A 29 -6.94 -6.93 -3.21
CA PHE A 29 -7.69 -8.16 -3.42
C PHE A 29 -9.02 -8.17 -2.63
N VAL A 30 -8.96 -7.87 -1.33
CA VAL A 30 -10.17 -7.80 -0.47
C VAL A 30 -11.12 -6.72 -0.98
N SER A 31 -10.61 -5.56 -1.39
CA SER A 31 -11.44 -4.48 -1.95
C SER A 31 -12.11 -4.90 -3.27
N HIS A 32 -11.42 -5.69 -4.09
CA HIS A 32 -11.96 -6.22 -5.33
C HIS A 32 -13.11 -7.21 -5.08
N ILE A 33 -12.96 -8.14 -4.12
CA ILE A 33 -14.04 -9.06 -3.71
C ILE A 33 -15.26 -8.30 -3.18
N ILE A 34 -15.04 -7.31 -2.31
CA ILE A 34 -16.15 -6.52 -1.76
C ILE A 34 -16.88 -5.78 -2.88
N LYS A 35 -16.16 -5.19 -3.83
CA LYS A 35 -16.74 -4.49 -4.97
C LYS A 35 -17.53 -5.44 -5.88
N SER A 36 -16.99 -6.61 -6.20
CA SER A 36 -17.71 -7.58 -7.05
C SER A 36 -19.02 -8.05 -6.43
N ASN A 37 -19.07 -8.18 -5.10
CA ASN A 37 -20.27 -8.60 -4.37
C ASN A 37 -21.26 -7.46 -4.11
N SER A 38 -20.92 -6.21 -4.46
CA SER A 38 -21.83 -5.05 -4.37
C SER A 38 -22.51 -4.70 -5.68
N LEU A 39 -22.07 -5.31 -6.79
CA LEU A 39 -22.62 -5.07 -8.13
C LEU A 39 -23.70 -6.10 -8.43
N ASP A 40 -24.67 -5.74 -9.26
CA ASP A 40 -25.67 -6.69 -9.74
C ASP A 40 -25.02 -7.83 -10.51
N THR A 41 -25.57 -9.03 -10.36
CA THR A 41 -25.05 -10.26 -10.96
C THR A 41 -25.02 -10.17 -12.49
N GLU A 42 -26.00 -9.49 -13.08
CA GLU A 42 -26.14 -9.30 -14.53
C GLU A 42 -25.11 -8.29 -15.08
N PHE A 43 -24.81 -7.25 -14.30
CA PHE A 43 -23.73 -6.30 -14.59
C PHE A 43 -22.35 -6.99 -14.44
N SER A 44 -22.19 -7.87 -13.46
CA SER A 44 -20.94 -8.60 -13.24
C SER A 44 -20.63 -9.61 -14.35
N ALA A 45 -21.67 -10.26 -14.89
CA ALA A 45 -21.55 -11.22 -15.99
C ALA A 45 -21.18 -10.55 -17.33
N SER A 46 -21.71 -9.36 -17.60
CA SER A 46 -21.48 -8.61 -18.85
C SER A 46 -20.15 -7.86 -18.87
N THR A 47 -19.62 -7.45 -17.71
CA THR A 47 -18.35 -6.70 -17.61
C THR A 47 -17.11 -7.58 -17.47
N GLY A 48 -17.27 -8.90 -17.41
CA GLY A 48 -16.14 -9.84 -17.35
C GLY A 48 -15.46 -9.91 -15.99
N PHE A 49 -16.17 -9.63 -14.89
CA PHE A 49 -15.62 -9.90 -13.55
C PHE A 49 -15.30 -11.39 -13.37
N THR A 50 -14.32 -11.68 -12.52
CA THR A 50 -13.85 -13.04 -12.24
C THR A 50 -14.99 -13.88 -11.68
N ARG A 51 -15.30 -14.98 -12.39
CA ARG A 51 -16.28 -15.97 -11.96
C ARG A 51 -15.85 -16.60 -10.63
N GLY A 52 -16.81 -16.95 -9.77
CA GLY A 52 -16.55 -17.63 -8.50
C GLY A 52 -16.16 -16.72 -7.33
N MET A 53 -16.32 -15.40 -7.45
CA MET A 53 -16.06 -14.45 -6.36
C MET A 53 -17.28 -14.15 -5.48
N THR A 54 -18.41 -14.80 -5.73
CA THR A 54 -19.64 -14.65 -4.93
C THR A 54 -19.43 -15.17 -3.52
N CYS A 55 -19.69 -14.33 -2.54
CA CYS A 55 -19.52 -14.62 -1.11
C CYS A 55 -20.86 -14.48 -0.39
N SER A 56 -21.02 -15.18 0.74
CA SER A 56 -22.15 -14.93 1.64
C SER A 56 -22.06 -13.54 2.25
N SER A 57 -23.20 -12.96 2.63
CA SER A 57 -23.26 -11.65 3.29
C SER A 57 -22.40 -11.59 4.58
N ALA A 58 -22.38 -12.69 5.34
CA ALA A 58 -21.53 -12.84 6.51
C ALA A 58 -20.03 -12.75 6.16
N ALA A 59 -19.58 -13.46 5.12
CA ALA A 59 -18.19 -13.41 4.67
C ALA A 59 -17.80 -12.01 4.16
N VAL A 60 -18.69 -11.32 3.44
CA VAL A 60 -18.47 -9.93 3.00
C VAL A 60 -18.34 -8.99 4.20
N SER A 61 -19.13 -9.17 5.26
CA SER A 61 -18.98 -8.40 6.50
C SER A 61 -17.61 -8.61 7.13
N THR A 62 -17.17 -9.85 7.29
CA THR A 62 -15.82 -10.16 7.81
C THR A 62 -14.72 -9.56 6.94
N LEU A 63 -14.86 -9.58 5.62
CA LEU A 63 -13.90 -8.98 4.70
C LEU A 63 -13.83 -7.45 4.86
N LYS A 64 -14.94 -6.77 5.18
CA LYS A 64 -14.93 -5.33 5.50
C LYS A 64 -14.13 -5.04 6.77
N ASP A 65 -14.27 -5.87 7.80
CA ASP A 65 -13.48 -5.74 9.03
C ASP A 65 -11.99 -5.98 8.77
N VAL A 66 -11.65 -7.01 7.98
CA VAL A 66 -10.28 -7.28 7.56
C VAL A 66 -9.71 -6.12 6.74
N LYS A 67 -10.47 -5.56 5.79
CA LYS A 67 -10.09 -4.36 5.02
C LYS A 67 -9.71 -3.22 5.96
N LEU A 68 -10.53 -2.96 6.97
CA LEU A 68 -10.28 -1.89 7.95
C LEU A 68 -9.00 -2.15 8.76
N ARG A 69 -8.80 -3.39 9.22
CA ARG A 69 -7.59 -3.78 9.97
C ARG A 69 -6.32 -3.62 9.13
N ILE A 70 -6.36 -3.99 7.85
CA ILE A 70 -5.22 -3.82 6.93
C ILE A 70 -4.94 -2.33 6.70
N LYS A 71 -5.98 -1.51 6.46
CA LYS A 71 -5.82 -0.05 6.31
C LYS A 71 -5.16 0.57 7.54
N ARG A 72 -5.60 0.19 8.75
CA ARG A 72 -4.98 0.64 10.02
C ARG A 72 -3.53 0.17 10.15
N ALA A 73 -3.23 -1.09 9.83
CA ALA A 73 -1.84 -1.58 9.87
C ALA A 73 -0.91 -0.80 8.93
N LEU A 74 -1.36 -0.55 7.69
CA LEU A 74 -0.61 0.25 6.72
C LEU A 74 -0.45 1.72 7.16
N GLY A 75 -1.52 2.34 7.65
CA GLY A 75 -1.53 3.74 8.07
C GLY A 75 -0.77 4.00 9.38
N ASP A 76 -1.05 3.21 10.41
CA ASP A 76 -0.60 3.48 11.77
C ASP A 76 0.75 2.83 12.09
N LYS A 77 1.13 1.77 11.36
CA LYS A 77 2.38 1.01 11.62
C LYS A 77 3.39 1.15 10.49
N CYS A 78 3.02 0.85 9.24
CA CYS A 78 3.97 0.90 8.12
C CYS A 78 4.37 2.34 7.78
N THR A 79 3.40 3.22 7.54
CA THR A 79 3.66 4.59 7.06
C THR A 79 4.64 5.38 7.94
N PRO A 80 4.50 5.40 9.28
CA PRO A 80 5.41 6.16 10.14
C PRO A 80 6.85 5.63 10.08
N VAL A 81 7.00 4.29 10.04
CA VAL A 81 8.31 3.63 9.95
C VAL A 81 9.00 3.99 8.64
N LEU A 82 8.31 3.83 7.51
CA LEU A 82 8.85 4.18 6.19
C LEU A 82 9.20 5.67 6.08
N LYS A 83 8.35 6.57 6.60
CA LYS A 83 8.62 8.02 6.60
C LYS A 83 9.84 8.38 7.47
N ARG A 84 9.99 7.76 8.64
CA ARG A 84 11.15 7.95 9.51
C ARG A 84 12.43 7.50 8.81
N TRP A 85 12.41 6.32 8.20
CA TRP A 85 13.54 5.79 7.43
C TRP A 85 13.88 6.68 6.25
N LEU A 86 12.87 7.19 5.54
CA LEU A 86 13.06 8.10 4.41
C LEU A 86 13.74 9.39 4.86
N GLY A 87 13.25 10.01 5.93
CA GLY A 87 13.86 11.22 6.49
C GLY A 87 15.33 11.00 6.86
N HIS A 88 15.67 9.82 7.40
CA HIS A 88 17.06 9.47 7.69
C HIS A 88 17.90 9.22 6.43
N ALA A 89 17.36 8.50 5.44
CA ALA A 89 18.04 8.22 4.18
C ALA A 89 18.35 9.52 3.41
N VAL A 90 17.40 10.45 3.34
CA VAL A 90 17.59 11.77 2.72
C VAL A 90 18.66 12.57 3.46
N LYS A 91 18.62 12.62 4.80
CA LYS A 91 19.65 13.32 5.60
C LYS A 91 21.05 12.77 5.41
N LYS A 92 21.19 11.47 5.18
CA LYS A 92 22.47 10.80 4.92
C LYS A 92 22.87 10.79 3.45
N ASN A 93 22.11 11.44 2.58
CA ASN A 93 22.31 11.41 1.13
C ASN A 93 22.35 9.98 0.55
N ALA A 94 21.63 9.05 1.17
CA ALA A 94 21.51 7.66 0.74
C ALA A 94 20.44 7.56 -0.35
N ILE A 95 20.80 7.97 -1.57
CA ILE A 95 19.87 8.15 -2.70
C ILE A 95 19.10 6.88 -3.06
N ARG A 96 19.80 5.76 -3.25
CA ARG A 96 19.16 4.48 -3.63
C ARG A 96 18.11 4.03 -2.59
N PRO A 97 18.43 3.96 -1.27
CA PRO A 97 17.43 3.70 -0.25
C PRO A 97 16.28 4.72 -0.21
N ALA A 98 16.57 6.01 -0.38
CA ALA A 98 15.53 7.04 -0.39
C ALA A 98 14.54 6.84 -1.56
N CYS A 99 15.05 6.55 -2.77
CA CYS A 99 14.21 6.21 -3.93
C CYS A 99 13.37 4.96 -3.66
N ALA A 100 13.97 3.91 -3.10
CA ALA A 100 13.24 2.69 -2.75
C ALA A 100 12.11 2.95 -1.74
N LEU A 101 12.38 3.75 -0.69
CA LEU A 101 11.37 4.09 0.32
C LEU A 101 10.25 4.97 -0.25
N HIS A 102 10.57 5.92 -1.12
CA HIS A 102 9.57 6.68 -1.88
C HIS A 102 8.69 5.76 -2.73
N ALA A 103 9.29 4.78 -3.42
CA ALA A 103 8.55 3.83 -4.24
C ALA A 103 7.59 2.98 -3.39
N HIS A 104 8.01 2.53 -2.21
CA HIS A 104 7.15 1.77 -1.30
C HIS A 104 6.00 2.61 -0.75
N LEU A 105 6.26 3.85 -0.34
CA LEU A 105 5.24 4.78 0.14
C LEU A 105 4.20 5.09 -0.96
N ALA A 106 4.64 5.31 -2.20
CA ALA A 106 3.72 5.49 -3.34
C ALA A 106 2.94 4.20 -3.65
N TYR A 107 3.62 3.04 -3.61
CA TYR A 107 3.02 1.75 -3.91
C TYR A 107 1.85 1.41 -2.97
N MET A 108 1.88 1.88 -1.72
CA MET A 108 0.76 1.72 -0.77
C MET A 108 -0.57 2.29 -1.29
N HIS A 109 -0.53 3.24 -2.23
CA HIS A 109 -1.69 3.88 -2.85
C HIS A 109 -1.93 3.44 -4.30
N TYR A 110 -1.15 2.49 -4.83
CA TYR A 110 -1.20 2.09 -6.24
C TYR A 110 -2.58 1.54 -6.67
N TRP A 111 -3.26 0.84 -5.76
CA TRP A 111 -4.57 0.23 -6.00
C TRP A 111 -5.75 1.06 -5.46
N THR A 112 -5.50 2.27 -4.98
CA THR A 112 -6.56 3.14 -4.45
C THR A 112 -7.38 3.71 -5.62
N PRO A 113 -8.71 3.55 -5.63
CA PRO A 113 -9.59 4.17 -6.61
C PRO A 113 -9.42 5.69 -6.64
N ARG A 114 -9.55 6.33 -7.80
CA ARG A 114 -9.27 7.77 -7.97
C ARG A 114 -10.13 8.66 -7.07
N ASP A 115 -11.37 8.26 -6.85
CA ASP A 115 -12.35 8.87 -5.97
C ASP A 115 -12.02 8.72 -4.47
N GLU A 116 -11.20 7.72 -4.11
CA GLU A 116 -10.72 7.49 -2.73
C GLU A 116 -9.32 8.09 -2.45
N ILE A 117 -8.66 8.69 -3.45
CA ILE A 117 -7.35 9.33 -3.26
C ILE A 117 -7.52 10.65 -2.50
N ASP A 118 -7.13 10.64 -1.23
CA ASP A 118 -7.08 11.86 -0.43
C ASP A 118 -5.86 12.75 -0.76
N LYS A 119 -5.86 13.98 -0.22
CA LYS A 119 -4.77 14.95 -0.43
C LYS A 119 -3.41 14.42 0.03
N GLN A 120 -3.37 13.58 1.07
CA GLN A 120 -2.14 13.06 1.65
C GLN A 120 -1.55 11.93 0.79
N ALA A 121 -2.38 11.05 0.26
CA ALA A 121 -2.03 10.03 -0.72
C ALA A 121 -1.51 10.69 -2.00
N ALA A 122 -2.23 11.68 -2.54
CA ALA A 122 -1.80 12.43 -3.72
C ALA A 122 -0.43 13.09 -3.52
N ARG A 123 -0.24 13.78 -2.39
CA ARG A 123 1.07 14.37 -2.04
C ARG A 123 2.17 13.32 -1.96
N THR A 124 1.88 12.17 -1.34
CA THR A 124 2.85 11.07 -1.19
C THR A 124 3.28 10.53 -2.56
N ILE A 125 2.32 10.27 -3.45
CA ILE A 125 2.58 9.81 -4.82
C ILE A 125 3.41 10.83 -5.60
N LEU A 126 2.99 12.10 -5.63
CA LEU A 126 3.67 13.16 -6.39
C LEU A 126 5.09 13.41 -5.88
N THR A 127 5.27 13.45 -4.55
CA THR A 127 6.61 13.64 -3.95
C THR A 127 7.52 12.46 -4.28
N ALA A 128 7.00 11.23 -4.22
CA ALA A 128 7.76 10.05 -4.59
C ALA A 128 8.15 10.04 -6.08
N GLN A 129 7.20 10.35 -6.96
CA GLN A 129 7.45 10.45 -8.40
C GLN A 129 8.53 11.47 -8.72
N GLN A 130 8.42 12.69 -8.17
CA GLN A 130 9.40 13.74 -8.38
C GLN A 130 10.80 13.33 -7.88
N TYR A 131 10.88 12.78 -6.67
CA TYR A 131 12.16 12.39 -6.09
C TYR A 131 12.82 11.27 -6.90
N ILE A 132 12.07 10.22 -7.25
CA ILE A 132 12.57 9.09 -8.05
C ILE A 132 13.00 9.57 -9.42
N PHE A 133 12.20 10.39 -10.11
CA PHE A 133 12.52 10.89 -11.44
C PHE A 133 13.84 11.67 -11.49
N VAL A 134 14.10 12.50 -10.47
CA VAL A 134 15.32 13.31 -10.40
C VAL A 134 16.55 12.48 -10.01
N ASN A 135 16.40 11.48 -9.16
CA ASN A 135 17.53 10.84 -8.48
C ASN A 135 17.80 9.39 -8.89
N TYR A 136 16.88 8.72 -9.58
CA TYR A 136 17.03 7.32 -9.96
C TYR A 136 17.58 7.20 -11.38
N SER A 137 18.82 6.72 -11.51
CA SER A 137 19.40 6.35 -12.82
C SER A 137 19.25 4.85 -13.07
N PHE A 138 18.70 4.48 -14.23
CA PHE A 138 18.77 3.11 -14.75
C PHE A 138 20.20 2.89 -15.27
N ALA A 139 21.11 2.48 -14.39
CA ALA A 139 22.48 2.11 -14.72
C ALA A 139 22.86 0.84 -13.97
#